data_AF-A0A848EK77-F1
#
_entry.id   AF-A0A848EK77-F1
#
_cell.length_a   1.000
_cell.length_b   1.000
_cell.length_c   1.000
_cell.angle_alpha   90.00
_cell.angle_beta   90.00
_cell.angle_gamma   90.00
#
_symmetry.space_group_name_H-M   'P 1'
#
loop_
_entity.id
_entity.type
_entity.pdbx_description
1 polymer ?
#
loop_
_entity_poly.entity_id
_entity_poly.type
_entity_poly.pdbx_seq_one_letter_code
_entity_poly.pdbx_strand_id
1 'polypeptide(L)'
;MPRDMMPRRWTLVLPLLALAGACSGGPVPYTTLPVDPALGFADPTRQAIIHAAYVFPRPASLQGRTAEAAQGISEAEHLTVELRHGARWIEMSPLASMAFEQARPEWRGALGIPAEAAPQAVIDALTRVRNAVAANDQAAAASALAPPVFVPGGTETLDRLTNLPPLPRTAWAASLTLQEMWRMQRQNSRSLLVR
;
A
#
# COMPACT_ATOMS: atom_id res chain seq x y z
N MET A 1 5.45 -77.66 32.48
CA MET A 1 4.25 -77.89 31.64
C MET A 1 3.69 -76.54 31.20
N PRO A 2 3.24 -76.42 29.94
CA PRO A 2 3.19 -75.17 29.19
C PRO A 2 1.80 -74.52 29.23
N ARG A 3 1.70 -73.30 28.66
CA ARG A 3 0.56 -72.68 27.95
C ARG A 3 0.74 -71.16 28.03
N ASP A 4 0.53 -70.35 27.01
CA ASP A 4 0.42 -70.48 25.57
C ASP A 4 0.58 -69.04 25.09
N MET A 5 1.30 -68.84 24.00
CA MET A 5 1.37 -67.57 23.30
C MET A 5 0.01 -67.28 22.66
N MET A 6 -0.51 -66.06 22.80
CA MET A 6 -1.25 -65.43 21.69
C MET A 6 -1.22 -63.89 21.78
N PRO A 7 -1.02 -63.19 20.65
CA PRO A 7 -0.84 -61.74 20.60
C PRO A 7 -2.17 -61.03 20.44
N ARG A 8 -2.45 -60.06 21.31
CA ARG A 8 -3.63 -59.19 21.17
C ARG A 8 -3.27 -57.95 20.37
N ARG A 9 -3.41 -58.08 19.05
CA ARG A 9 -3.50 -56.95 18.11
C ARG A 9 -4.73 -56.13 18.47
N TRP A 10 -4.52 -54.92 19.00
CA TRP A 10 -5.57 -53.92 19.09
C TRP A 10 -5.13 -52.68 18.33
N THR A 11 -5.38 -52.73 17.02
CA THR A 11 -5.58 -51.57 16.17
C THR A 11 -6.73 -50.74 16.74
N LEU A 12 -6.40 -49.57 17.30
CA LEU A 12 -7.35 -48.49 17.49
C LEU A 12 -6.88 -47.30 16.65
N VAL A 13 -7.57 -47.16 15.53
CA VAL A 13 -7.64 -46.01 14.64
C VAL A 13 -8.07 -44.81 15.48
N LEU A 14 -7.17 -43.84 15.68
CA LEU A 14 -7.52 -42.54 16.25
C LEU A 14 -7.69 -41.54 15.08
N PRO A 15 -8.80 -40.79 15.03
CA PRO A 15 -9.32 -40.22 13.79
C PRO A 15 -8.64 -38.90 13.40
N LEU A 16 -8.58 -38.68 12.08
CA LEU A 16 -8.45 -37.38 11.42
C LEU A 16 -9.47 -36.39 12.02
N LEU A 17 -9.01 -35.49 12.88
CA LEU A 17 -9.80 -34.36 13.40
C LEU A 17 -8.84 -33.21 13.77
N ALA A 18 -8.13 -32.69 12.77
CA ALA A 18 -7.28 -31.50 12.93
C ALA A 18 -7.34 -30.55 11.71
N LEU A 19 -8.45 -30.55 10.97
CA LEU A 19 -8.78 -29.52 9.99
C LEU A 19 -10.02 -28.74 10.47
N ALA A 20 -9.94 -28.19 11.68
CA ALA A 20 -10.85 -27.14 12.13
C ALA A 20 -10.20 -25.80 11.78
N GLY A 21 -10.92 -25.02 10.97
CA GLY A 21 -10.42 -23.83 10.29
C GLY A 21 -9.82 -22.79 11.24
N ALA A 22 -8.55 -22.48 10.99
CA ALA A 22 -7.97 -21.20 11.36
C ALA A 22 -8.46 -20.14 10.35
N CYS A 23 -9.75 -19.81 10.39
CA CYS A 23 -10.23 -18.50 9.95
C CYS A 23 -9.92 -17.49 11.08
N SER A 24 -8.67 -17.42 11.54
CA SER A 24 -8.22 -16.27 12.30
C SER A 24 -8.09 -15.14 11.28
N GLY A 25 -9.02 -14.19 11.31
CA GLY A 25 -8.81 -12.90 10.64
C GLY A 25 -7.45 -12.38 11.08
N GLY A 26 -6.47 -12.45 10.17
CA GLY A 26 -5.12 -11.99 10.44
C GLY A 26 -5.14 -10.52 10.87
N PRO A 27 -4.07 -10.03 11.52
CA PRO A 27 -3.98 -8.63 11.88
C PRO A 27 -4.31 -7.76 10.67
N VAL A 28 -5.25 -6.82 10.84
CA VAL A 28 -5.65 -5.90 9.78
C VAL A 28 -4.41 -5.14 9.34
N PRO A 29 -4.04 -5.18 8.04
CA PRO A 29 -2.84 -4.49 7.59
C PRO A 29 -3.02 -2.99 7.81
N TYR A 30 -2.01 -2.35 8.39
CA TYR A 30 -1.92 -0.90 8.54
C TYR A 30 -0.59 -0.45 7.95
N THR A 31 -0.56 0.77 7.41
CA THR A 31 0.67 1.38 6.89
C THR A 31 0.94 2.70 7.56
N THR A 32 2.21 2.99 7.82
CA THR A 32 2.66 4.28 8.32
C THR A 32 3.28 5.06 7.18
N LEU A 33 2.72 6.24 6.92
CA LEU A 33 3.32 7.22 6.02
C LEU A 33 4.04 8.28 6.87
N PRO A 34 5.29 8.65 6.54
CA PRO A 34 5.95 9.78 7.18
C PRO A 34 5.13 11.05 6.97
N VAL A 35 4.82 11.78 8.04
CA VAL A 35 4.14 13.08 7.95
C VAL A 35 5.15 14.09 7.40
N ASP A 36 4.76 14.85 6.38
CA ASP A 36 5.52 16.03 5.96
C ASP A 36 5.03 17.26 6.74
N PRO A 37 5.81 17.77 7.71
CA PRO A 37 5.42 18.95 8.47
C PRO A 37 5.28 20.20 7.61
N ALA A 38 5.91 20.27 6.43
CA ALA A 38 5.82 21.42 5.53
C ALA A 38 4.42 21.60 4.92
N LEU A 39 3.65 20.51 4.78
CA LEU A 39 2.30 20.55 4.23
C LEU A 39 1.22 20.87 5.28
N GLY A 40 1.57 20.92 6.56
CA GLY A 40 0.67 21.36 7.64
C GLY A 40 -0.56 20.47 7.88
N PHE A 41 -0.61 19.27 7.29
CA PHE A 41 -1.72 18.33 7.51
C PHE A 41 -1.45 17.51 8.76
N ALA A 42 -2.42 17.53 9.70
CA ALA A 42 -2.39 16.63 10.86
C ALA A 42 -2.73 15.18 10.52
N ASP A 43 -3.23 14.92 9.30
CA ASP A 43 -3.72 13.63 8.83
C ASP A 43 -2.95 13.19 7.57
N PRO A 44 -2.06 12.18 7.68
CA PRO A 44 -1.23 11.75 6.56
C PRO A 44 -2.05 11.13 5.42
N THR A 45 -3.19 10.51 5.71
CA THR A 45 -4.04 9.94 4.66
C THR A 45 -4.76 11.05 3.90
N ARG A 46 -5.21 12.10 4.58
CA ARG A 46 -5.75 13.29 3.91
C ARG A 46 -4.70 13.95 2.99
N GLN A 47 -3.46 14.09 3.48
CA GLN A 47 -2.35 14.58 2.65
C GLN A 47 -2.17 13.71 1.40
N ALA A 48 -2.08 12.39 1.57
CA ALA A 48 -1.91 11.43 0.49
C ALA A 48 -3.02 11.56 -0.58
N ILE A 49 -4.28 11.70 -0.17
CA ILE A 49 -5.41 11.89 -1.11
C ILE A 49 -5.21 13.17 -1.93
N ILE A 50 -4.85 14.28 -1.28
CA ILE A 50 -4.71 15.59 -1.93
C ILE A 50 -3.51 15.57 -2.89
N HIS A 51 -2.36 15.07 -2.44
CA HIS A 51 -1.14 15.07 -3.23
C HIS A 51 -1.23 14.08 -4.40
N ALA A 52 -1.72 12.86 -4.20
CA ALA A 52 -1.96 11.91 -5.30
C ALA A 52 -2.89 12.49 -6.39
N ALA A 53 -3.97 13.15 -5.98
CA ALA A 53 -4.90 13.80 -6.91
C ALA A 53 -4.32 15.05 -7.60
N TYR A 54 -3.23 15.60 -7.06
CA TYR A 54 -2.46 16.66 -7.69
C TYR A 54 -1.47 16.11 -8.73
N VAL A 55 -0.63 15.13 -8.35
CA VAL A 55 0.50 14.70 -9.19
C VAL A 55 0.09 13.74 -10.32
N PHE A 56 -0.76 12.75 -10.06
CA PHE A 56 -1.02 11.69 -11.04
C PHE A 56 -1.80 12.15 -12.29
N PRO A 57 -2.80 13.04 -12.19
CA PRO A 57 -3.42 13.62 -13.38
C PRO A 57 -2.48 14.53 -14.20
N ARG A 58 -1.30 14.87 -13.67
CA ARG A 58 -0.32 15.78 -14.28
C ARG A 58 1.04 15.07 -14.38
N PRO A 59 1.21 14.07 -15.26
CA PRO A 59 2.45 13.28 -15.30
C PRO A 59 3.70 14.13 -15.57
N ALA A 60 3.57 15.26 -16.26
CA ALA A 60 4.65 16.23 -16.44
C ALA A 60 5.20 16.80 -15.11
N SER A 61 4.40 16.82 -14.04
CA SER A 61 4.83 17.24 -12.69
C SER A 61 5.73 16.22 -11.98
N LEU A 62 5.86 15.00 -12.52
CA LEU A 62 6.70 13.93 -11.97
C LEU A 62 7.96 13.67 -12.82
N GLN A 63 7.99 14.13 -14.07
CA GLN A 63 9.12 13.91 -14.97
C GLN A 63 10.41 14.55 -14.42
N GLY A 64 11.45 13.73 -14.24
CA GLY A 64 12.72 14.16 -13.66
C GLY A 64 12.66 14.49 -12.15
N ARG A 65 11.50 14.31 -11.51
CA ARG A 65 11.29 14.62 -10.08
C ARG A 65 11.20 13.33 -9.27
N THR A 66 12.32 12.62 -9.17
CA THR A 66 12.42 11.29 -8.54
C THR A 66 11.89 11.25 -7.10
N ALA A 67 12.19 12.28 -6.29
CA ALA A 67 11.69 12.38 -4.92
C ALA A 67 10.16 12.53 -4.85
N GLU A 68 9.58 13.31 -5.77
CA GLU A 68 8.13 13.51 -5.86
C GLU A 68 7.44 12.22 -6.33
N ALA A 69 8.01 11.55 -7.34
CA ALA A 69 7.51 10.28 -7.83
C ALA A 69 7.55 9.21 -6.72
N ALA A 70 8.65 9.13 -5.96
CA ALA A 70 8.77 8.25 -4.79
C ALA A 70 7.65 8.52 -3.78
N GLN A 71 7.41 9.79 -3.46
CA GLN A 71 6.37 10.19 -2.53
C GLN A 71 4.97 9.81 -3.04
N GLY A 72 4.63 10.17 -4.28
CA GLY A 72 3.32 9.87 -4.86
C GLY A 72 3.03 8.38 -4.88
N ILE A 73 4.00 7.54 -5.24
CA ILE A 73 3.82 6.08 -5.22
C ILE A 73 3.70 5.54 -3.78
N SER A 74 4.48 6.06 -2.83
CA SER A 74 4.35 5.65 -1.41
C SER A 74 2.96 6.00 -0.84
N GLU A 75 2.42 7.15 -1.22
CA GLU A 75 1.07 7.58 -0.86
C GLU A 75 0.00 6.72 -1.53
N ALA A 76 0.16 6.37 -2.81
CA ALA A 76 -0.75 5.45 -3.49
C ALA A 76 -0.76 4.06 -2.84
N GLU A 77 0.41 3.53 -2.45
CA GLU A 77 0.52 2.29 -1.67
C GLU A 77 -0.20 2.39 -0.33
N HIS A 78 0.00 3.48 0.41
CA HIS A 78 -0.68 3.75 1.68
C HIS A 78 -2.21 3.81 1.53
N LEU A 79 -2.70 4.49 0.51
CA LEU A 79 -4.13 4.67 0.27
C LEU A 79 -4.87 3.36 0.00
N THR A 80 -4.24 2.39 -0.66
CA THR A 80 -4.87 1.07 -0.85
C THR A 80 -5.18 0.33 0.46
N VAL A 81 -4.43 0.61 1.53
CA VAL A 81 -4.59 -0.01 2.85
C VAL A 81 -5.57 0.81 3.68
N GLU A 82 -5.31 2.12 3.80
CA GLU A 82 -6.09 3.00 4.66
C GLU A 82 -7.54 3.19 4.19
N LEU A 83 -7.79 3.26 2.88
CA LEU A 83 -9.15 3.44 2.39
C LEU A 83 -10.03 2.19 2.62
N ARG A 84 -9.41 1.03 2.81
CA ARG A 84 -10.12 -0.22 3.09
C ARG A 84 -10.29 -0.48 4.58
N HIS A 85 -9.26 -0.16 5.37
CA HIS A 85 -9.16 -0.62 6.76
C HIS A 85 -9.17 0.51 7.78
N GLY A 86 -8.91 1.76 7.37
CA GLY A 86 -8.83 2.90 8.27
C GLY A 86 -10.21 3.31 8.78
N ALA A 87 -10.40 3.25 10.11
CA ALA A 87 -11.67 3.58 10.76
C ALA A 87 -12.17 5.00 10.43
N ARG A 88 -11.25 5.94 10.17
CA ARG A 88 -11.56 7.32 9.79
C ARG A 88 -12.22 7.45 8.41
N TRP A 89 -11.97 6.49 7.52
CA TRP A 89 -12.41 6.51 6.13
C TRP A 89 -13.56 5.55 5.85
N ILE A 90 -14.19 5.00 6.90
CA ILE A 90 -15.26 4.00 6.79
C ILE A 90 -16.52 4.53 6.08
N GLU A 91 -16.78 5.84 6.16
CA GLU A 91 -17.89 6.49 5.45
C GLU A 91 -17.56 6.85 3.99
N MET A 92 -16.32 6.62 3.57
CA MET A 92 -15.92 6.81 2.18
C MET A 92 -16.58 5.74 1.33
N SER A 93 -16.99 6.11 0.11
CA SER A 93 -17.55 5.15 -0.83
C SER A 93 -16.57 3.97 -1.04
N PRO A 94 -17.03 2.70 -0.92
CA PRO A 94 -16.20 1.54 -1.20
C PRO A 94 -15.56 1.58 -2.60
N LEU A 95 -16.20 2.27 -3.54
CA LEU A 95 -15.67 2.48 -4.89
C LEU A 95 -14.28 3.15 -4.89
N ALA A 96 -14.00 4.05 -3.94
CA ALA A 96 -12.68 4.70 -3.82
C ALA A 96 -11.59 3.68 -3.45
N SER A 97 -11.87 2.80 -2.47
CA SER A 97 -10.94 1.73 -2.09
C SER A 97 -10.73 0.73 -3.24
N MET A 98 -11.80 0.32 -3.92
CA MET A 98 -11.73 -0.58 -5.08
C MET A 98 -10.95 0.03 -6.25
N ALA A 99 -11.10 1.33 -6.48
CA ALA A 99 -10.37 2.06 -7.52
C ALA A 99 -8.86 1.99 -7.31
N PHE A 100 -8.39 2.24 -6.09
CA PHE A 100 -6.96 2.15 -5.76
C PHE A 100 -6.44 0.71 -5.85
N GLU A 101 -7.22 -0.29 -5.45
CA GLU A 101 -6.82 -1.69 -5.62
C GLU A 101 -6.68 -2.11 -7.08
N GLN A 102 -7.60 -1.67 -7.93
CA GLN A 102 -7.53 -1.94 -9.37
C GLN A 102 -6.41 -1.16 -10.07
N ALA A 103 -6.03 -0.01 -9.52
CA ALA A 103 -4.92 0.80 -10.01
C ALA A 103 -3.55 0.27 -9.56
N ARG A 104 -3.46 -0.39 -8.40
CA ARG A 104 -2.18 -0.86 -7.83
C ARG A 104 -1.27 -1.65 -8.78
N PRO A 105 -1.78 -2.57 -9.63
CA PRO A 105 -0.94 -3.24 -10.61
C PRO A 105 -0.26 -2.31 -11.61
N GLU A 106 -0.83 -1.13 -11.87
CA GLU A 106 -0.29 -0.15 -12.83
C GLU A 106 1.06 0.40 -12.36
N TRP A 107 1.13 1.01 -11.16
CA TRP A 107 2.39 1.56 -10.66
C TRP A 107 3.36 0.48 -10.22
N ARG A 108 2.87 -0.64 -9.67
CA ARG A 108 3.73 -1.78 -9.32
C ARG A 108 4.39 -2.38 -10.55
N GLY A 109 3.62 -2.55 -11.64
CA GLY A 109 4.14 -3.00 -12.92
C GLY A 109 5.17 -2.03 -13.51
N ALA A 110 4.92 -0.72 -13.42
CA ALA A 110 5.85 0.30 -13.89
C ALA A 110 7.23 0.22 -13.20
N LEU A 111 7.25 -0.07 -11.90
CA LEU A 111 8.48 -0.11 -11.10
C LEU A 111 9.09 -1.52 -10.92
N GLY A 112 8.40 -2.57 -11.39
CA GLY A 112 8.82 -3.96 -11.19
C GLY A 112 8.68 -4.43 -9.74
N ILE A 113 7.63 -3.96 -9.05
CA ILE A 113 7.27 -4.38 -7.69
C ILE A 113 6.35 -5.62 -7.80
N PRO A 114 6.67 -6.73 -7.12
CA PRO A 114 5.80 -7.90 -7.10
C PRO A 114 4.41 -7.62 -6.51
N ALA A 115 3.38 -8.35 -6.97
CA ALA A 115 2.01 -8.16 -6.50
C ALA A 115 1.85 -8.51 -5.01
N GLU A 116 2.65 -9.46 -4.54
CA GLU A 116 2.73 -9.95 -3.17
C GLU A 116 3.66 -9.13 -2.27
N ALA A 117 4.37 -8.13 -2.82
CA ALA A 117 5.24 -7.26 -2.02
C ALA A 117 4.43 -6.55 -0.93
N ALA A 118 4.93 -6.64 0.30
CA ALA A 118 4.31 -6.04 1.47
C ALA A 118 4.22 -4.50 1.28
N PRO A 119 3.03 -3.87 1.42
CA PRO A 119 2.86 -2.45 1.18
C PRO A 119 3.82 -1.57 2.00
N GLN A 120 4.02 -1.89 3.28
CA GLN A 120 4.93 -1.14 4.15
C GLN A 120 6.38 -1.19 3.66
N ALA A 121 6.85 -2.34 3.16
CA ALA A 121 8.21 -2.47 2.64
C ALA A 121 8.44 -1.58 1.40
N VAL A 122 7.41 -1.42 0.55
CA VAL A 122 7.44 -0.50 -0.59
C VAL A 122 7.50 0.95 -0.10
N ILE A 123 6.64 1.33 0.86
CA ILE A 123 6.58 2.68 1.44
C ILE A 123 7.91 3.07 2.09
N ASP A 124 8.50 2.17 2.88
CA ASP A 124 9.77 2.40 3.58
C ASP A 124 10.93 2.60 2.58
N ALA A 125 10.98 1.76 1.54
CA ALA A 125 11.99 1.88 0.49
C ALA A 125 11.88 3.22 -0.27
N LEU A 126 10.67 3.60 -0.69
CA LEU A 126 10.45 4.87 -1.39
C LEU A 126 10.69 6.09 -0.49
N THR A 127 10.42 5.98 0.81
CA THR A 127 10.79 7.00 1.79
C THR A 127 12.30 7.16 1.89
N ARG A 128 13.06 6.06 1.91
CA ARG A 128 14.54 6.11 1.88
C ARG A 128 15.06 6.75 0.58
N VAL A 129 14.45 6.45 -0.57
CA VAL A 129 14.78 7.11 -1.84
C VAL A 129 14.57 8.62 -1.74
N ARG A 130 13.41 9.08 -1.25
CA ARG A 130 13.13 10.51 -1.10
C ARG A 130 14.18 11.20 -0.23
N ASN A 131 14.53 10.61 0.90
CA ASN A 131 15.54 11.15 1.80
C ASN A 131 16.94 11.18 1.17
N ALA A 132 17.32 10.11 0.46
CA ALA A 132 18.60 10.01 -0.23
C ALA A 132 18.73 11.02 -1.37
N VAL A 133 17.67 11.21 -2.17
CA VAL A 133 17.61 12.22 -3.24
C VAL A 133 17.72 13.63 -2.64
N ALA A 134 17.04 13.91 -1.53
CA ALA A 134 17.17 15.20 -0.83
C ALA A 134 18.59 15.45 -0.30
N ALA A 135 19.31 14.41 0.07
CA ALA A 135 20.71 14.46 0.47
C ALA A 135 21.71 14.42 -0.70
N ASN A 136 21.22 14.38 -1.96
CA ASN A 136 22.03 14.21 -3.17
C ASN A 136 22.90 12.93 -3.16
N ASP A 137 22.43 11.86 -2.49
CA ASP A 137 23.09 10.57 -2.40
C ASP A 137 22.42 9.53 -3.32
N GLN A 138 22.88 9.48 -4.56
CA GLN A 138 22.35 8.56 -5.58
C GLN A 138 22.63 7.09 -5.26
N ALA A 139 23.75 6.79 -4.60
CA ALA A 139 24.10 5.42 -4.23
C ALA A 139 23.15 4.90 -3.14
N ALA A 140 22.85 5.72 -2.13
CA ALA A 140 21.84 5.40 -1.13
C ALA A 140 20.46 5.24 -1.76
N ALA A 141 20.06 6.11 -2.70
CA ALA A 141 18.78 6.01 -3.40
C ALA A 141 18.65 4.69 -4.17
N ALA A 142 19.67 4.29 -4.94
CA ALA A 142 19.66 3.02 -5.64
C ALA A 142 19.65 1.82 -4.66
N SER A 143 20.44 1.87 -3.58
CA SER A 143 20.50 0.77 -2.60
C SER A 143 19.16 0.53 -1.86
N ALA A 144 18.33 1.57 -1.72
CA ALA A 144 17.02 1.46 -1.12
C ALA A 144 16.02 0.66 -1.99
N LEU A 145 16.27 0.57 -3.30
CA LEU A 145 15.43 -0.07 -4.31
C LEU A 145 15.96 -1.46 -4.68
N ALA A 146 16.26 -2.28 -3.68
CA ALA A 146 16.83 -3.61 -3.88
C ALA A 146 15.78 -4.72 -4.04
N PRO A 147 16.12 -5.85 -4.68
CA PRO A 147 15.35 -7.08 -4.59
C PRO A 147 15.25 -7.56 -3.12
N PRO A 148 14.18 -8.28 -2.75
CA PRO A 148 13.11 -8.79 -3.62
C PRO A 148 11.98 -7.79 -3.88
N VAL A 149 11.96 -6.63 -3.22
CA VAL A 149 10.84 -5.67 -3.32
C VAL A 149 10.80 -4.97 -4.68
N PHE A 150 11.97 -4.68 -5.26
CA PHE A 150 12.11 -4.10 -6.59
C PHE A 150 12.95 -5.04 -7.44
N VAL A 151 12.29 -5.87 -8.24
CA VAL A 151 12.93 -6.94 -9.03
C VAL A 151 13.98 -6.42 -10.03
N PRO A 152 13.76 -5.28 -10.72
CA PRO A 152 14.77 -4.74 -11.64
C PRO A 152 16.06 -4.29 -10.95
N GLY A 153 16.02 -4.09 -9.62
CA GLY A 153 17.14 -3.62 -8.83
C GLY A 153 17.28 -2.10 -8.81
N GLY A 154 18.27 -1.64 -8.04
CA GLY A 154 18.35 -0.25 -7.59
C GLY A 154 18.37 0.79 -8.71
N THR A 155 19.35 0.67 -9.60
CA THR A 155 19.59 1.63 -10.68
C THR A 155 18.43 1.67 -11.67
N GLU A 156 18.00 0.51 -12.16
CA GLU A 156 16.92 0.40 -13.15
C GLU A 156 15.58 0.90 -12.59
N THR A 157 15.25 0.56 -11.33
CA THR A 157 14.03 1.08 -10.70
C THR A 157 14.13 2.59 -10.47
N LEU A 158 15.30 3.13 -10.14
CA LEU A 158 15.49 4.58 -9.96
C LEU A 158 15.31 5.33 -11.29
N ASP A 159 15.80 4.77 -12.39
CA ASP A 159 15.62 5.33 -13.74
C ASP A 159 14.13 5.33 -14.15
N ARG A 160 13.40 4.24 -13.87
CA ARG A 160 11.95 4.16 -14.09
C ARG A 160 11.17 5.15 -13.24
N LEU A 161 11.60 5.34 -12.00
CA LEU A 161 10.97 6.30 -11.09
C LEU A 161 11.20 7.74 -11.54
N THR A 162 12.38 8.04 -12.07
CA THR A 162 12.74 9.35 -12.62
C THR A 162 11.97 9.65 -13.91
N ASN A 163 11.72 8.61 -14.72
CA ASN A 163 10.98 8.67 -15.99
C ASN A 163 9.61 7.99 -15.88
N LEU A 164 8.90 8.24 -14.78
CA LEU A 164 7.65 7.54 -14.49
C LEU A 164 6.65 7.72 -15.64
N PRO A 165 6.14 6.63 -16.25
CA PRO A 165 5.14 6.75 -17.31
C PRO A 165 3.82 7.30 -16.73
N PRO A 166 2.93 7.85 -17.58
CA PRO A 166 1.59 8.19 -17.14
C PRO A 166 0.87 7.00 -16.49
N LEU A 167 0.22 7.24 -15.35
CA LEU A 167 -0.50 6.24 -14.58
C LEU A 167 -2.01 6.58 -14.57
N PRO A 168 -2.73 6.36 -15.69
CA PRO A 168 -4.11 6.83 -15.84
C PRO A 168 -5.10 6.21 -14.85
N ARG A 169 -4.95 4.92 -14.49
CA ARG A 169 -5.84 4.29 -13.49
C ARG A 169 -5.61 4.89 -12.11
N THR A 170 -4.35 5.14 -11.78
CA THR A 170 -3.94 5.79 -10.52
C THR A 170 -4.46 7.22 -10.44
N ALA A 171 -4.34 7.99 -11.54
CA ALA A 171 -4.87 9.36 -11.64
C ALA A 171 -6.40 9.41 -11.46
N TRP A 172 -7.11 8.45 -12.05
CA TRP A 172 -8.56 8.33 -11.90
C TRP A 172 -8.94 7.98 -10.45
N ALA A 173 -8.30 6.97 -9.85
CA ALA A 173 -8.54 6.57 -8.46
C ALA A 173 -8.31 7.72 -7.48
N ALA A 174 -7.21 8.47 -7.65
CA ALA A 174 -6.90 9.63 -6.83
C ALA A 174 -7.96 10.74 -6.98
N SER A 175 -8.37 11.05 -8.21
CA SER A 175 -9.39 12.07 -8.49
C SER A 175 -10.76 11.71 -7.91
N LEU A 176 -11.15 10.44 -7.98
CA LEU A 176 -12.38 9.92 -7.37
C LEU A 176 -12.33 10.04 -5.85
N THR A 177 -11.23 9.61 -5.24
CA THR A 177 -11.04 9.61 -3.78
C THR A 177 -11.08 11.03 -3.22
N LEU A 178 -10.47 11.99 -3.91
CA LEU A 178 -10.54 13.41 -3.54
C LEU A 178 -11.99 13.93 -3.56
N GLN A 179 -12.78 13.59 -4.58
CA GLN A 179 -14.19 13.97 -4.66
C GLN A 179 -15.01 13.42 -3.50
N GLU A 180 -14.79 12.15 -3.15
CA GLU A 180 -15.44 11.49 -2.02
C GLU A 180 -15.06 12.12 -0.68
N MET A 181 -13.78 12.43 -0.47
CA MET A 181 -13.34 13.14 0.73
C MET A 181 -14.06 14.49 0.89
N TRP A 182 -14.20 15.27 -0.19
CA TRP A 182 -14.95 16.53 -0.14
C TRP A 182 -16.45 16.33 0.08
N ARG A 183 -17.03 15.26 -0.45
CA ARG A 183 -18.43 14.89 -0.18
C ARG A 183 -18.64 14.62 1.32
N MET A 184 -17.79 13.80 1.93
CA MET A 184 -17.84 13.49 3.37
C MET A 184 -17.70 14.76 4.22
N GLN A 185 -16.72 15.62 3.89
CA GLN A 185 -16.50 16.86 4.63
C GLN A 185 -17.74 17.78 4.61
N ARG A 186 -18.40 17.92 3.45
CA ARG A 186 -19.64 18.73 3.34
C ARG A 186 -20.79 18.14 4.17
N GLN A 187 -20.92 16.81 4.24
CA GLN A 187 -21.94 16.16 5.04
C GLN A 187 -21.71 16.37 6.54
N ASN A 188 -20.45 16.22 6.99
CA ASN A 188 -20.09 16.44 8.38
C ASN A 188 -20.36 17.89 8.81
N SER A 189 -19.98 18.88 8.00
CA SER A 189 -20.29 20.29 8.29
C SER A 189 -21.78 20.58 8.39
N ARG A 190 -22.63 19.93 7.57
CA ARG A 190 -24.10 20.09 7.67
C ARG A 190 -24.66 19.47 8.94
N SER A 191 -24.14 18.33 9.38
CA SER A 191 -24.62 17.65 10.60
C SER A 191 -24.37 18.47 11.87
N LEU A 192 -23.31 19.29 11.89
CA LEU A 192 -22.97 20.17 13.01
C LEU A 192 -23.86 21.41 13.12
N LEU A 193 -24.50 21.84 12.02
CA LEU A 193 -25.39 23.00 12.00
C LEU A 193 -26.84 22.67 12.40
N VAL A 194 -27.17 21.39 12.53
CA VAL A 194 -28.53 20.90 12.84
C VAL A 194 -28.64 20.43 14.31
N ARG A 195 -27.56 20.52 15.09
CA ARG A 195 -27.52 20.24 16.52
C ARG A 195 -27.48 21.53 17.32
#